data_AF-A0A7V9SIY8-F1
#
_entry.id   AF-A0A7V9SIY8-F1
#
_cell.length_a   1.000
_cell.length_b   1.000
_cell.length_c   1.000
_cell.angle_alpha   90.00
_cell.angle_beta   90.00
_cell.angle_gamma   90.00
#
_symmetry.space_group_name_H-M   'P 1'
#
loop_
_entity.id
_entity.type
_entity.pdbx_description
1 polymer ?
#
loop_
_entity_poly.entity_id
_entity_poly.type
_entity_poly.pdbx_seq_one_letter_code
_entity_poly.pdbx_strand_id
1 'polypeptide(L)'
;MSCERFRVALTDHACGAPLHGAAAAHLATCSECRTLLEEERRIVLAIQDDLDRALSVSASPGFSAQVTARLQRVSSIGVRKGYWAALAAAATLALAAYLVPGHTVQQ
;
A
#
# COMPACT_ATOMS: atom_id res chain seq x y z
N MET A 1 -9.42 -22.60 -21.73
CA MET A 1 -9.44 -23.06 -20.32
C MET A 1 -10.78 -22.64 -19.72
N SER A 2 -11.45 -23.49 -18.95
CA SER A 2 -12.78 -23.17 -18.41
C SER A 2 -12.69 -22.10 -17.32
N CYS A 3 -13.52 -21.06 -17.45
CA CYS A 3 -13.64 -19.95 -16.49
C CYS A 3 -13.88 -20.47 -15.06
N GLU A 4 -14.61 -21.59 -14.93
CA GLU A 4 -14.91 -22.25 -13.66
C GLU A 4 -13.68 -22.56 -12.81
N ARG A 5 -12.54 -22.91 -13.44
CA ARG A 5 -11.29 -23.19 -12.72
C ARG A 5 -10.79 -22.00 -11.91
N PHE A 6 -11.05 -20.79 -12.37
CA PHE A 6 -10.56 -19.55 -11.75
C PHE A 6 -11.61 -18.89 -10.86
N ARG A 7 -12.83 -19.43 -10.76
CA ARG A 7 -13.94 -18.81 -10.03
C ARG A 7 -13.58 -18.48 -8.59
N VAL A 8 -13.06 -19.46 -7.83
CA VAL A 8 -12.64 -19.25 -6.43
C VAL A 8 -11.58 -18.16 -6.31
N ALA A 9 -10.55 -18.20 -7.16
CA ALA A 9 -9.48 -17.20 -7.14
C ALA A 9 -9.97 -15.78 -7.49
N LEU A 10 -10.98 -15.66 -8.35
CA LEU A 10 -11.60 -14.38 -8.70
C LEU A 10 -12.48 -13.85 -7.55
N THR A 11 -13.24 -14.72 -6.88
CA THR A 11 -14.01 -14.34 -5.69
C THR A 11 -13.07 -13.88 -4.56
N ASP A 12 -12.00 -14.62 -4.27
CA ASP A 12 -11.01 -14.21 -3.27
C ASP A 12 -10.37 -12.86 -3.64
N HIS A 13 -10.09 -12.66 -4.92
CA HIS A 13 -9.56 -11.39 -5.41
C HIS A 13 -10.55 -10.23 -5.29
N ALA A 14 -11.85 -10.47 -5.50
CA ALA A 14 -12.90 -9.49 -5.25
C ALA A 14 -12.94 -9.06 -3.77
N CYS A 15 -12.63 -9.98 -2.86
CA CYS A 15 -12.49 -9.73 -1.42
C CYS A 15 -11.13 -9.10 -1.02
N GLY A 16 -10.28 -8.75 -1.98
CA GLY A 16 -8.99 -8.07 -1.73
C GLY A 16 -7.76 -8.98 -1.67
N ALA A 17 -7.91 -10.29 -1.90
CA ALA A 17 -6.75 -11.17 -2.01
C ALA A 17 -5.93 -10.85 -3.27
N PRO A 18 -4.60 -11.05 -3.25
CA PRO A 18 -3.79 -10.84 -4.43
C PRO A 18 -4.04 -11.93 -5.48
N LEU A 19 -4.14 -11.53 -6.75
CA LEU A 19 -4.32 -12.45 -7.89
C LEU A 19 -3.01 -12.63 -8.66
N HIS A 20 -2.59 -13.87 -8.87
CA HIS A 20 -1.29 -14.19 -9.47
C HIS A 20 -1.36 -15.31 -10.52
N GLY A 21 -0.30 -15.41 -11.32
CA GLY A 21 -0.05 -16.52 -12.23
C GLY A 21 -1.14 -16.70 -13.30
N ALA A 22 -1.55 -17.94 -13.51
CA ALA A 22 -2.50 -18.31 -14.56
C ALA A 22 -3.86 -17.62 -14.44
N ALA A 23 -4.32 -17.34 -13.21
CA ALA A 23 -5.60 -16.67 -12.99
C ALA A 23 -5.55 -15.19 -13.41
N ALA A 24 -4.45 -14.49 -13.09
CA ALA A 24 -4.25 -13.11 -13.53
C ALA A 24 -4.11 -13.00 -15.06
N ALA A 25 -3.34 -13.93 -15.67
CA ALA A 25 -3.19 -13.99 -17.11
C ALA A 25 -4.53 -14.30 -17.83
N HIS A 26 -5.35 -15.17 -17.26
CA HIS A 26 -6.68 -15.46 -17.79
C HIS A 26 -7.62 -14.25 -17.69
N LEU A 27 -7.65 -13.58 -16.53
CA LEU A 27 -8.47 -12.38 -16.33
C LEU A 27 -8.13 -11.26 -17.33
N ALA A 28 -6.86 -11.11 -17.69
CA ALA A 28 -6.44 -10.11 -18.67
C ALA A 28 -7.01 -10.35 -20.08
N THR A 29 -7.40 -11.59 -20.40
CA THR A 29 -7.81 -11.99 -21.75
C THR A 29 -9.29 -12.39 -21.86
N CYS A 30 -9.93 -12.78 -20.75
CA CYS A 30 -11.32 -13.24 -20.74
C CYS A 30 -12.29 -12.12 -20.34
N SER A 31 -13.20 -11.72 -21.22
CA SER A 31 -14.24 -10.71 -20.93
C SER A 31 -15.27 -11.20 -19.92
N GLU A 32 -15.65 -12.47 -19.99
CA GLU A 32 -16.63 -13.08 -19.07
C GLU A 32 -16.14 -13.04 -17.63
N CYS A 33 -14.89 -13.45 -17.38
CA CYS A 33 -14.28 -13.38 -16.05
C CYS A 33 -14.12 -11.93 -15.54
N ARG A 34 -13.93 -10.96 -16.43
CA ARG A 34 -13.90 -9.54 -16.04
C ARG A 34 -15.28 -9.04 -15.61
N THR A 35 -16.33 -9.41 -16.34
CA THR A 35 -17.71 -9.08 -15.96
C THR A 35 -18.08 -9.71 -14.62
N LEU A 36 -17.75 -10.99 -14.43
CA LEU A 36 -18.00 -11.69 -13.16
C LEU A 36 -17.25 -11.02 -12.00
N LEU A 37 -15.97 -10.67 -12.18
CA LEU A 37 -15.20 -9.98 -11.14
C LEU A 37 -15.81 -8.62 -10.77
N GLU A 38 -16.33 -7.88 -11.75
CA GLU A 38 -16.99 -6.59 -11.48
C GLU A 38 -18.32 -6.77 -10.75
N GLU A 39 -19.06 -7.84 -11.03
CA GLU A 39 -20.25 -8.20 -10.28
C GLU A 39 -19.93 -8.57 -8.82
N GLU A 40 -18.93 -9.42 -8.60
CA GLU A 40 -18.46 -9.78 -7.25
C GLU A 40 -17.99 -8.54 -6.46
N ARG A 41 -17.25 -7.64 -7.09
CA ARG A 41 -16.82 -6.37 -6.47
C ARG A 41 -18.00 -5.49 -6.06
N ARG A 42 -19.03 -5.40 -6.90
CA ARG A 42 -20.24 -4.64 -6.56
C ARG A 42 -20.96 -5.24 -5.36
N ILE A 43 -21.04 -6.57 -5.26
CA ILE A 43 -21.63 -7.26 -4.12
C ILE A 43 -20.83 -7.00 -2.85
N VAL A 44 -19.50 -7.13 -2.89
CA VAL A 44 -18.62 -6.85 -1.74
C VAL A 44 -18.77 -5.41 -1.26
N LEU A 45 -18.79 -4.45 -2.17
CA LEU A 45 -18.99 -3.04 -1.83
C LEU A 45 -20.37 -2.78 -1.21
N ALA A 46 -21.42 -3.41 -1.71
CA ALA A 46 -22.76 -3.30 -1.12
C ALA A 46 -22.81 -3.86 0.31
N ILE A 47 -22.19 -5.02 0.54
CA ILE A 47 -22.06 -5.61 1.89
C ILE A 47 -21.28 -4.68 2.81
N GLN A 48 -20.19 -4.08 2.33
CA GLN A 48 -19.40 -3.12 3.11
C GLN A 48 -20.22 -1.88 3.48
N ASP A 49 -20.97 -1.30 2.55
CA ASP A 49 -21.84 -0.14 2.83
C ASP A 49 -22.94 -0.48 3.86
N ASP A 50 -23.57 -1.64 3.73
CA ASP A 50 -24.59 -2.10 4.68
C ASP A 50 -23.98 -2.34 6.07
N LEU A 51 -22.80 -2.94 6.15
CA LEU A 51 -22.07 -3.14 7.40
C LEU A 51 -21.66 -1.81 8.02
N ASP A 52 -21.10 -0.87 7.24
CA ASP A 52 -20.72 0.45 7.72
C ASP A 52 -21.93 1.23 8.24
N ARG A 53 -23.08 1.11 7.57
CA ARG A 53 -24.35 1.70 8.03
C ARG A 53 -24.84 1.06 9.31
N ALA A 54 -24.85 -0.27 9.39
CA ALA A 54 -25.31 -1.00 10.58
C ALA A 54 -24.37 -0.80 11.78
N LEU A 55 -23.06 -0.71 11.52
CA LEU A 55 -22.00 -0.55 12.50
C LEU A 55 -21.57 0.91 12.67
N SER A 56 -22.37 1.87 12.20
CA SER A 56 -22.17 3.33 12.36
C SER A 56 -22.28 3.81 13.81
N VAL A 57 -21.83 2.99 14.75
CA VAL A 57 -21.56 3.36 16.14
C VAL A 57 -20.31 4.22 16.13
N SER A 58 -20.49 5.52 16.38
CA SER A 58 -19.36 6.42 16.61
C SER A 58 -18.47 5.83 17.70
N ALA A 59 -17.19 5.59 17.36
CA ALA A 59 -16.20 5.25 18.36
C ALA A 59 -16.20 6.30 19.47
N SER A 60 -15.97 5.87 20.72
CA SER A 60 -15.94 6.82 21.83
C SER A 60 -14.84 7.86 21.60
N PRO A 61 -15.07 9.14 21.97
CA PRO A 61 -14.07 10.19 21.76
C PRO A 61 -12.69 9.85 22.36
N GLY A 62 -12.68 9.17 23.50
CA GLY A 62 -11.47 8.71 24.15
C GLY A 62 -10.73 7.61 23.40
N PHE A 63 -11.44 6.71 22.70
CA PHE A 63 -10.81 5.70 21.84
C PHE A 63 -10.20 6.35 20.59
N SER A 64 -10.95 7.22 19.92
CA SER A 64 -10.47 7.95 18.72
C SER A 64 -9.24 8.81 19.03
N ALA A 65 -9.23 9.50 20.18
CA ALA A 65 -8.08 10.26 20.64
C ALA A 65 -6.83 9.37 20.87
N GLN A 66 -7.01 8.20 21.48
CA GLN A 66 -5.91 7.25 21.73
C GLN A 66 -5.35 6.66 20.43
N VAL A 67 -6.21 6.27 19.48
CA VAL A 67 -5.80 5.78 18.16
C VAL A 67 -5.02 6.86 17.41
N THR A 68 -5.54 8.09 17.39
CA THR A 68 -4.88 9.24 16.74
C THR A 68 -3.50 9.51 17.35
N ALA A 69 -3.41 9.57 18.68
CA ALA A 69 -2.15 9.75 19.40
C ALA A 69 -1.16 8.59 19.17
N ARG A 70 -1.65 7.38 18.89
CA ARG A 70 -0.79 6.23 18.56
C ARG A 70 -0.25 6.33 17.13
N LEU A 71 -1.09 6.69 16.16
CA LEU A 71 -0.69 6.87 14.76
C LEU A 71 0.35 8.00 14.61
N GLN A 72 0.17 9.12 15.31
CA GLN A 72 1.14 10.23 15.33
C GLN A 72 2.50 9.80 15.91
N ARG A 73 2.50 8.92 16.93
CA ARG A 73 3.76 8.38 17.46
C ARG A 73 4.47 7.50 16.42
N VAL A 74 3.75 6.69 15.67
CA VAL A 74 4.34 5.83 14.61
C VAL A 74 4.93 6.68 13.48
N SER A 75 4.25 7.74 13.04
CA SER A 75 4.77 8.61 11.98
C SER A 75 6.03 9.39 12.41
N SER A 76 6.10 9.81 13.68
CA SER A 76 7.25 10.55 14.23
C SER A 76 8.57 9.75 14.21
N ILE A 77 8.49 8.42 14.29
CA ILE A 77 9.66 7.52 14.23
C ILE A 77 10.30 7.56 12.83
N GLY A 78 9.48 7.61 11.78
CA GLY A 78 9.96 7.71 10.39
C GLY A 78 10.68 9.02 10.10
N VAL A 79 10.14 10.14 10.60
CA VAL A 79 10.74 11.48 10.43
C VAL A 79 12.10 11.58 11.12
N ARG A 80 12.24 11.06 12.34
CA ARG A 80 13.52 11.01 13.05
C ARG A 80 14.57 10.21 12.28
N LYS A 81 14.20 9.08 11.69
CA LYS A 81 15.13 8.25 10.90
C LYS A 81 15.58 8.95 9.62
N GLY A 82 14.68 9.66 8.93
CA GLY A 82 15.02 10.47 7.75
C GLY A 82 15.96 11.62 8.07
N TYR A 83 15.78 12.29 9.21
CA TYR A 83 16.68 13.37 9.66
C TYR A 83 18.11 12.87 9.90
N TRP A 84 18.29 11.75 10.60
CA TRP A 84 19.62 11.17 10.82
C TRP A 84 20.29 10.71 9.52
N ALA A 85 19.52 10.15 8.58
CA ALA A 85 20.03 9.76 7.27
C ALA A 85 20.48 10.98 6.45
N ALA A 86 19.70 12.08 6.47
CA ALA A 86 20.06 13.33 5.82
C ALA A 86 21.32 13.96 6.43
N LEU A 87 21.44 13.94 7.75
CA LEU A 87 22.60 14.46 8.46
C LEU A 87 23.87 13.63 8.19
N ALA A 88 23.74 12.30 8.12
CA ALA A 88 24.83 11.41 7.72
C ALA A 88 25.26 11.66 6.26
N ALA A 89 24.31 11.86 5.33
CA ALA A 89 24.61 12.17 3.94
C ALA A 89 25.28 13.54 3.76
N ALA A 90 24.87 14.55 4.54
CA ALA A 90 25.53 15.84 4.54
C ALA A 90 26.97 15.75 5.08
N ALA A 91 27.19 14.96 6.13
CA ALA A 91 28.51 14.74 6.69
C ALA A 91 29.45 14.00 5.71
N THR A 92 28.96 12.99 4.98
CA THR A 92 29.77 12.29 3.98
C THR A 92 30.11 13.18 2.79
N LEU A 93 29.18 14.02 2.33
CA LEU A 93 29.44 15.02 1.27
C LEU A 93 30.49 16.05 1.71
N ALA A 94 30.40 16.55 2.95
CA ALA A 94 31.37 17.50 3.49
C ALA A 94 32.76 16.86 3.62
N LEU A 95 32.83 15.60 4.07
CA LEU A 95 34.09 14.86 4.17
C LEU A 95 34.71 14.60 2.79
N ALA A 96 33.89 14.23 1.79
CA ALA A 96 34.34 14.06 0.41
C ALA A 96 34.88 15.37 -0.18
N ALA A 97 34.21 16.50 0.06
CA ALA A 97 34.68 17.81 -0.39
C ALA A 97 35.99 18.23 0.30
N TYR A 98 36.17 17.87 1.58
CA TYR A 98 37.39 18.16 2.34
C TYR A 98 38.59 17.29 1.92
N LEU A 99 38.34 16.03 1.53
CA LEU A 99 39.37 15.08 1.09
C LEU A 99 39.77 15.24 -0.39
N VAL A 100 39.08 16.10 -1.15
CA VAL A 100 39.45 16.45 -2.53
C VAL A 100 40.16 17.83 -2.60
N PRO A 101 41.37 18.00 -2.04
CA PRO A 101 42.29 19.01 -2.52
C PRO A 101 43.34 18.31 -3.39
N GLY A 102 43.23 18.41 -4.73
CA GLY A 102 44.36 18.06 -5.60
C GLY A 102 44.11 17.44 -6.98
N HIS A 103 42.96 17.63 -7.62
CA HIS A 103 42.79 17.23 -9.04
C HIS A 103 42.41 18.42 -9.94
N THR A 104 43.10 19.55 -9.79
CA THR A 104 43.10 20.60 -10.81
C THR A 104 44.27 20.40 -11.76
N VAL A 105 43.93 19.86 -12.94
CA VAL A 105 44.41 20.30 -14.27
C VAL A 105 45.93 20.39 -14.49
N GLN A 106 46.47 19.45 -15.27
CA GLN A 106 47.54 19.76 -16.24
C GLN A 106 47.13 19.21 -17.61
N GLN A 107 46.94 20.14 -18.56
CA GLN A 107 46.99 19.89 -20.00
C GLN A 107 48.41 19.51 -20.43
#